data_AF-A0A5S4FNJ1-F1
#
_entry.id   AF-A0A5S4FNJ1-F1
#
_cell.length_a   1.000
_cell.length_b   1.000
_cell.length_c   1.000
_cell.angle_alpha   90.00
_cell.angle_beta   90.00
_cell.angle_gamma   90.00
#
_symmetry.space_group_name_H-M   'P 1'
#
loop_
_entity.id
_entity.type
_entity.pdbx_description
1 polymer ?
#
loop_
_entity_poly.entity_id
_entity_poly.type
_entity_poly.pdbx_seq_one_letter_code
_entity_poly.pdbx_strand_id
1 'polypeptide(L)'
;MPGGWETLGLAGDPAPGDPVQVRALATRLLEQAKPAEDNTARLNGVSGNSSALNMRGDYAVKYAEALQTLPGERAKLGKAYRGAGTALSTYAGSSAPRART
;
A
#
# COMPACT_ATOMS: atom_id res chain seq x y z
N MET A 1 -20.14 -11.26 16.83
CA MET A 1 -20.45 -9.98 17.48
C MET A 1 -21.49 -9.29 16.61
N PRO A 2 -22.51 -8.62 17.19
CA PRO A 2 -23.39 -7.73 16.42
C PRO A 2 -22.51 -6.69 15.72
N GLY A 3 -22.84 -6.34 14.48
CA GLY A 3 -21.93 -5.62 13.57
C GLY A 3 -21.69 -4.16 13.94
N GLY A 4 -22.29 -3.67 15.02
CA GLY A 4 -22.25 -2.26 15.43
C GLY A 4 -23.28 -1.41 14.68
N TRP A 5 -23.80 -1.91 13.57
CA TRP A 5 -24.82 -1.29 12.74
C TRP A 5 -26.18 -1.14 13.44
N GLU A 6 -26.44 -1.95 14.46
CA GLU A 6 -27.66 -1.88 15.25
C GLU A 6 -27.79 -0.53 15.98
N THR A 7 -26.66 0.11 16.33
CA THR A 7 -26.65 1.46 16.94
C THR A 7 -27.13 2.55 15.98
N LEU A 8 -27.04 2.29 14.67
CA LEU A 8 -27.50 3.17 13.61
C LEU A 8 -28.92 2.80 13.13
N GLY A 9 -29.61 1.90 13.83
CA GLY A 9 -30.94 1.41 13.43
C GLY A 9 -30.92 0.51 12.17
N LEU A 10 -29.73 0.05 11.76
CA LEU A 10 -29.56 -0.82 10.60
C LEU A 10 -29.49 -2.28 11.05
N ALA A 11 -30.21 -3.15 10.35
CA ALA A 11 -30.26 -4.59 10.65
C ALA A 11 -28.95 -5.34 10.35
N GLY A 12 -28.01 -4.70 9.66
CA GLY A 12 -26.71 -5.24 9.27
C GLY A 12 -25.93 -4.23 8.44
N ASP A 13 -24.72 -4.63 7.99
CA ASP A 13 -23.89 -3.81 7.09
C ASP A 13 -24.69 -3.51 5.79
N PRO A 14 -24.96 -2.24 5.46
CA PRO A 14 -25.72 -1.85 4.27
C PRO A 14 -24.92 -2.00 2.96
N ALA A 15 -23.60 -2.16 3.04
CA ALA A 15 -22.74 -2.39 1.88
C ALA A 15 -21.81 -3.59 2.12
N PRO A 16 -22.37 -4.82 2.27
CA PRO A 16 -21.58 -6.01 2.47
C PRO A 16 -20.82 -6.28 1.17
N GLY A 17 -19.55 -5.88 1.11
CA GLY A 17 -18.71 -6.12 -0.06
C GLY A 17 -18.59 -7.62 -0.33
N ASP A 18 -18.48 -8.01 -1.60
CA ASP A 18 -18.20 -9.41 -1.97
C ASP A 18 -16.85 -9.85 -1.35
N PRO A 19 -16.83 -10.79 -0.38
CA PRO A 19 -15.61 -11.17 0.32
C PRO A 19 -14.52 -11.72 -0.62
N VAL A 20 -14.92 -12.34 -1.73
CA VAL A 20 -13.98 -12.87 -2.73
C VAL A 20 -13.29 -11.73 -3.45
N GLN A 21 -14.06 -10.74 -3.91
CA GLN A 21 -13.53 -9.56 -4.62
C GLN A 21 -12.69 -8.68 -3.70
N VAL A 22 -13.10 -8.51 -2.44
CA VAL A 22 -12.30 -7.75 -1.47
C VAL A 22 -10.96 -8.44 -1.18
N ARG A 23 -10.94 -9.78 -1.07
CA ARG A 23 -9.67 -10.52 -0.94
C ARG A 23 -8.80 -10.37 -2.18
N ALA A 24 -9.38 -10.46 -3.38
CA ALA A 24 -8.64 -10.29 -4.62
C ALA A 24 -8.00 -8.89 -4.71
N LEU A 25 -8.75 -7.84 -4.34
CA LEU A 25 -8.23 -6.48 -4.27
C LEU A 25 -7.13 -6.33 -3.21
N ALA A 26 -7.33 -6.89 -2.02
CA ALA A 26 -6.34 -6.87 -0.95
C ALA A 26 -5.02 -7.52 -1.39
N THR A 27 -5.09 -8.70 -2.00
CA THR A 27 -3.92 -9.39 -2.56
C THR A 27 -3.20 -8.53 -3.59
N ARG A 28 -3.94 -7.95 -4.55
CA ARG A 28 -3.34 -7.10 -5.59
C ARG A 28 -2.61 -5.90 -4.97
N LEU A 29 -3.17 -5.25 -3.96
CA LEU A 29 -2.53 -4.12 -3.29
C LEU A 29 -1.26 -4.53 -2.54
N LEU A 30 -1.28 -5.68 -1.85
CA LEU A 30 -0.10 -6.22 -1.18
C LEU A 30 1.00 -6.62 -2.20
N GLU A 31 0.61 -7.18 -3.34
CA GLU A 31 1.53 -7.50 -4.44
C GLU A 31 2.15 -6.24 -5.05
N GLN A 32 1.44 -5.10 -5.11
CA GLN A 32 1.99 -3.83 -5.58
C GLN A 32 2.83 -3.11 -4.51
N ALA A 33 2.55 -3.33 -3.22
CA ALA A 33 3.33 -2.75 -2.13
C ALA A 33 4.78 -3.25 -2.12
N LYS A 34 4.98 -4.56 -2.34
CA LYS A 34 6.31 -5.19 -2.35
C LYS A 34 7.30 -4.57 -3.35
N PRO A 35 7.01 -4.47 -4.66
CA PRO A 35 7.92 -3.83 -5.60
C PRO A 35 8.06 -2.33 -5.34
N ALA A 36 7.07 -1.64 -4.80
CA ALA A 36 7.21 -0.23 -4.43
C ALA A 36 8.27 -0.05 -3.33
N GLU A 37 8.25 -0.90 -2.30
CA GLU A 37 9.22 -0.88 -1.20
C GLU A 37 10.61 -1.38 -1.63
N ASP A 38 10.69 -2.48 -2.39
CA ASP A 38 11.95 -3.01 -2.90
C ASP A 38 12.66 -1.96 -3.78
N ASN A 39 11.91 -1.27 -4.64
CA ASN A 39 12.46 -0.19 -5.47
C ASN A 39 12.86 1.04 -4.65
N THR A 40 12.16 1.31 -3.55
CA THR A 40 12.55 2.38 -2.61
C THR A 40 13.91 2.08 -1.98
N ALA A 41 14.13 0.83 -1.54
CA ALA A 41 15.43 0.41 -1.01
C ALA A 41 16.56 0.54 -2.05
N ARG A 42 16.29 0.17 -3.31
CA ARG A 42 17.23 0.36 -4.42
C ARG A 42 17.54 1.84 -4.67
N LEU A 43 16.52 2.69 -4.71
CA LEU A 43 16.68 4.13 -4.90
C LEU A 43 17.45 4.79 -3.75
N ASN A 44 17.22 4.36 -2.50
CA ASN A 44 18.00 4.80 -1.35
C ASN A 44 19.49 4.44 -1.53
N GLY A 45 19.80 3.23 -1.98
CA GLY A 45 21.18 2.83 -2.29
C GLY A 45 21.83 3.69 -3.37
N VAL A 46 21.10 4.01 -4.44
CA VAL A 46 21.59 4.91 -5.51
C VAL A 46 21.78 6.34 -4.99
N SER A 47 20.83 6.86 -4.22
CA SER A 47 20.90 8.22 -3.65
C SER A 47 22.06 8.37 -2.65
N GLY A 48 22.32 7.36 -1.82
CA GLY A 48 23.42 7.35 -0.86
C GLY A 48 24.79 7.28 -1.53
N ASN A 49 24.86 6.66 -2.71
CA ASN A 49 26.06 6.63 -3.56
C ASN A 49 26.09 7.76 -4.61
N SER A 50 25.22 8.75 -4.52
CA SER A 50 25.09 9.78 -5.56
C SER A 50 26.30 10.71 -5.66
N SER A 51 27.11 10.85 -4.60
CA SER A 51 28.41 11.52 -4.65
C SER A 51 29.45 10.75 -5.47
N ALA A 52 29.29 9.42 -5.62
CA ALA A 52 30.11 8.58 -6.50
C ALA A 52 29.62 8.60 -7.96
N LEU A 53 28.39 9.08 -8.20
CA LEU A 53 27.91 9.37 -9.55
C LEU A 53 28.60 10.66 -10.02
N ASN A 54 29.63 10.51 -10.86
CA ASN A 54 30.33 11.61 -11.53
C ASN A 54 29.44 12.25 -12.62
N MET A 55 28.27 12.77 -12.25
CA MET A 55 27.41 13.53 -13.16
C MET A 55 27.97 14.93 -13.34
N ARG A 56 28.15 15.37 -14.60
CA ARG A 56 28.63 16.71 -14.95
C ARG A 56 27.63 17.42 -15.85
N GLY A 57 27.62 18.75 -15.79
CA GLY A 57 26.75 19.61 -16.59
C GLY A 57 25.41 19.94 -15.92
N ASP A 58 24.62 20.79 -16.59
CA ASP A 58 23.44 21.46 -16.03
C ASP A 58 22.33 20.49 -15.54
N TYR A 59 22.30 19.27 -16.06
CA TYR A 59 21.34 18.24 -15.66
C TYR A 59 21.67 17.58 -14.33
N ALA A 60 22.94 17.61 -13.89
CA ALA A 60 23.39 16.90 -12.69
C ALA A 60 22.62 17.34 -11.43
N VAL A 61 22.35 18.64 -11.30
CA VAL A 61 21.61 19.22 -10.15
C VAL A 61 20.17 18.70 -10.11
N LYS A 62 19.46 18.72 -11.24
CA LYS A 62 18.07 18.23 -11.33
C LYS A 62 17.97 16.73 -11.03
N TYR A 63 18.95 15.95 -11.49
CA TYR A 63 19.00 14.52 -11.17
C TYR A 63 19.28 14.27 -9.68
N ALA A 64 20.16 15.04 -9.05
CA ALA A 64 20.43 14.95 -7.62
C ALA A 64 19.19 15.29 -6.78
N GLU A 65 18.48 16.37 -7.12
CA GLU A 65 17.22 16.76 -6.46
C GLU A 65 16.13 15.69 -6.60
N ALA A 66 15.98 15.11 -7.80
CA ALA A 66 15.05 14.03 -8.05
C ALA A 66 15.40 12.77 -7.23
N LEU A 67 16.69 12.41 -7.18
CA LEU A 67 17.15 11.24 -6.41
C LEU A 67 17.03 11.42 -4.90
N GLN A 68 17.01 12.66 -4.39
CA GLN A 68 16.76 12.95 -2.97
C GLN A 68 15.27 12.82 -2.60
N THR A 69 14.37 13.14 -3.52
CA THR A 69 12.93 13.22 -3.24
C THR A 69 12.15 11.95 -3.61
N LEU A 70 12.52 11.31 -4.71
CA LEU A 70 11.83 10.15 -5.27
C LEU A 70 11.73 8.94 -4.31
N PRO A 71 12.78 8.60 -3.52
CA PRO A 71 12.67 7.49 -2.57
C PRO A 71 11.58 7.76 -1.51
N GLY A 72 11.47 9.00 -1.03
CA GLY A 72 10.47 9.39 -0.03
C GLY A 72 9.04 9.28 -0.55
N GLU A 73 8.78 9.77 -1.75
CA GLU A 73 7.44 9.66 -2.38
C GLU A 73 7.06 8.20 -2.65
N ARG A 74 8.02 7.39 -3.09
CA ARG A 74 7.77 5.96 -3.35
C ARG A 74 7.57 5.15 -2.08
N ALA A 75 8.24 5.52 -0.98
CA ALA A 75 7.99 4.94 0.35
C ALA A 75 6.56 5.18 0.82
N LYS A 76 6.03 6.40 0.62
CA LYS A 76 4.64 6.73 0.95
C LYS A 76 3.66 5.87 0.17
N LEU A 77 3.91 5.67 -1.12
CA LEU A 77 3.07 4.83 -1.98
C LEU A 77 3.06 3.36 -1.53
N GLY A 78 4.24 2.79 -1.24
CA GLY A 78 4.35 1.41 -0.71
C GLY A 78 3.58 1.24 0.60
N LYS A 79 3.74 2.19 1.53
CA LYS A 79 3.00 2.21 2.80
C LYS A 79 1.49 2.30 2.59
N ALA A 80 1.02 3.12 1.66
CA ALA A 80 -0.40 3.25 1.34
C ALA A 80 -0.99 1.95 0.79
N TYR A 81 -0.30 1.31 -0.16
CA TYR A 81 -0.73 0.02 -0.71
C TYR A 81 -0.74 -1.10 0.32
N ARG A 82 0.30 -1.17 1.17
CA ARG A 82 0.36 -2.13 2.27
C ARG A 82 -0.78 -1.91 3.26
N GLY A 83 -0.99 -0.67 3.69
CA GLY A 83 -2.05 -0.30 4.64
C GLY A 83 -3.44 -0.63 4.11
N ALA A 84 -3.74 -0.23 2.86
CA ALA A 84 -5.01 -0.52 2.23
C ALA A 84 -5.22 -2.03 2.03
N GLY A 85 -4.19 -2.76 1.56
CA GLY A 85 -4.24 -4.21 1.40
C GLY A 85 -4.51 -4.93 2.72
N THR A 86 -3.78 -4.60 3.78
CA THR A 86 -3.99 -5.18 5.12
C THR A 86 -5.39 -4.89 5.66
N ALA A 87 -5.86 -3.65 5.54
CA ALA A 87 -7.20 -3.27 5.99
C ALA A 87 -8.30 -4.07 5.27
N LEU A 88 -8.19 -4.21 3.95
CA LEU A 88 -9.13 -4.99 3.15
C LEU A 88 -9.04 -6.50 3.44
N SER A 89 -7.86 -7.05 3.68
CA SER A 89 -7.69 -8.44 4.14
C SER A 89 -8.39 -8.67 5.48
N THR A 90 -8.24 -7.75 6.44
CA THR A 90 -8.92 -7.83 7.74
C THR A 90 -10.43 -7.75 7.58
N TYR A 91 -10.94 -6.80 6.79
CA TYR A 91 -12.38 -6.68 6.52
C TYR A 91 -12.94 -7.97 5.91
N ALA A 92 -12.30 -8.52 4.87
CA ALA A 92 -12.77 -9.74 4.22
C ALA A 92 -12.61 -11.03 5.06
N GLY A 93 -11.74 -11.01 6.07
CA GLY A 93 -11.69 -12.04 7.10
C GLY A 93 -12.89 -11.95 8.04
N SER A 94 -13.31 -10.74 8.40
CA SER A 94 -14.45 -10.49 9.27
C SER A 94 -15.82 -10.68 8.60
N SER A 95 -15.91 -10.49 7.28
CA SER A 95 -17.16 -10.61 6.50
C SER A 95 -17.46 -12.03 5.98
N ALA A 96 -16.56 -12.99 6.20
CA ALA A 96 -16.78 -14.37 5.76
C ALA A 96 -17.90 -15.03 6.58
N PRO A 97 -18.89 -15.69 5.95
CA PRO A 97 -19.92 -16.40 6.70
C PRO A 97 -19.26 -17.48 7.55
N ARG A 98 -19.50 -17.45 8.86
CA ARG A 98 -19.21 -18.59 9.75
C ARG A 98 -19.94 -19.80 9.18
N ALA A 99 -19.18 -20.81 8.75
CA ALA A 99 -19.75 -22.10 8.39
C ALA A 99 -20.62 -22.58 9.56
N ARG A 100 -21.95 -22.65 9.34
CA ARG A 100 -22.89 -23.26 10.28
C ARG A 100 -22.63 -24.76 10.26
N THR A 101 -21.95 -25.26 11.27
CA THR A 101 -22.05 -26.65 11.75
C THR A 101 -23.26 -26.79 12.64
#